data_AF-A0A945KML8-F1
#
_entry.id   AF-A0A945KML8-F1
#
_cell.length_a   1.000
_cell.length_b   1.000
_cell.length_c   1.000
_cell.angle_alpha   90.00
_cell.angle_beta   90.00
_cell.angle_gamma   90.00
#
_symmetry.space_group_name_H-M   'P 1'
#
loop_
_entity.id
_entity.type
_entity.pdbx_description
1 polymer ?
#
loop_
_entity_poly.entity_id
_entity_poly.type
_entity_poly.pdbx_seq_one_letter_code
_entity_poly.pdbx_strand_id
1 'polypeptide(L)'
;MAQQSRWSVSGIQPECRVAAKVAARRSGLTIGEWLNRVIMDAAKQSVQGQELTPVNNQLPAAPGNEASAVPLNELTGVIAALSELIQRQNERADASAGVDRAEVEETMELSVAPVKESVRQLEENIDAKFEALQLGENVGPMQARVREAEEKAERANLAMAPLERKVMRLSQQLEKNQEQELSASRPSRSPRRGLLSRLFGD
;
A
#
# COMPACT_ATOMS: atom_id res chain seq x y z
N MET A 1 31.88 0.33 -0.72
CA MET A 1 30.42 0.61 -0.69
C MET A 1 30.04 1.13 -2.06
N ALA A 2 29.34 0.33 -2.88
CA ALA A 2 28.97 0.73 -4.23
C ALA A 2 27.98 1.91 -4.17
N GLN A 3 28.39 3.08 -4.68
CA GLN A 3 27.51 4.23 -4.80
C GLN A 3 26.42 3.89 -5.83
N GLN A 4 25.21 3.63 -5.35
CA GLN A 4 24.04 3.42 -6.21
C GLN A 4 23.77 4.72 -6.98
N SER A 5 23.96 4.67 -8.30
CA SER A 5 23.69 5.79 -9.19
C SER A 5 22.23 6.20 -9.08
N ARG A 6 22.00 7.48 -8.79
CA ARG A 6 20.66 8.07 -8.64
C ARG A 6 20.11 8.39 -10.03
N TRP A 7 19.23 7.55 -10.53
CA TRP A 7 18.48 7.81 -11.74
C TRP A 7 17.25 8.68 -11.42
N SER A 8 16.83 9.49 -12.39
CA SER A 8 15.61 10.32 -12.31
C SER A 8 14.67 9.97 -13.45
N VAL A 9 13.37 9.88 -13.17
CA VAL A 9 12.33 9.54 -14.15
C VAL A 9 11.51 10.79 -14.47
N SER A 10 11.50 11.19 -15.74
CA SER A 10 10.73 12.33 -16.25
C SER A 10 9.41 11.88 -16.88
N GLY A 11 8.42 12.78 -16.96
CA GLY A 11 7.16 12.55 -17.68
C GLY A 11 6.03 11.83 -16.91
N ILE A 12 6.18 11.57 -15.61
CA ILE A 12 5.11 10.94 -14.81
C ILE A 12 3.98 11.96 -14.57
N GLN A 13 2.75 11.60 -14.93
CA GLN A 13 1.56 12.43 -14.65
C GLN A 13 1.41 12.71 -13.13
N PRO A 14 0.93 13.91 -12.73
CA PRO A 14 0.82 14.27 -11.32
C PRO A 14 -0.09 13.31 -10.53
N GLU A 15 -1.17 12.83 -11.15
CA GLU A 15 -2.11 11.86 -10.58
C GLU A 15 -1.41 10.52 -10.28
N CYS A 16 -0.58 10.03 -11.20
CA CYS A 16 0.20 8.80 -11.01
C CYS A 16 1.19 8.93 -9.85
N ARG A 17 1.79 10.12 -9.66
CA ARG A 17 2.70 10.37 -8.52
C ARG A 17 1.94 10.32 -7.20
N VAL A 18 0.73 10.87 -7.15
CA VAL A 18 -0.13 10.81 -5.95
C VAL A 18 -0.55 9.38 -5.67
N ALA A 19 -0.99 8.63 -6.69
CA ALA A 19 -1.36 7.22 -6.57
C ALA A 19 -0.20 6.36 -6.05
N ALA A 20 1.01 6.55 -6.58
CA ALA A 20 2.21 5.86 -6.12
C ALA A 20 2.52 6.18 -4.64
N LYS A 21 2.42 7.45 -4.23
CA LYS A 21 2.60 7.85 -2.82
C LYS A 21 1.59 7.19 -1.90
N VAL A 22 0.32 7.16 -2.28
CA VAL A 22 -0.75 6.52 -1.50
C VAL A 22 -0.52 5.02 -1.40
N ALA A 23 -0.15 4.35 -2.49
CA ALA A 23 0.11 2.91 -2.52
C ALA A 23 1.34 2.52 -1.69
N ALA A 24 2.40 3.34 -1.72
CA ALA A 24 3.59 3.15 -0.89
C ALA A 24 3.25 3.29 0.60
N ARG A 25 2.51 4.34 0.99
CA ARG A 25 2.03 4.54 2.36
C ARG A 25 1.17 3.38 2.85
N ARG A 26 0.25 2.90 2.01
CA ARG A 26 -0.60 1.74 2.33
C ARG A 26 0.20 0.46 2.56
N SER A 27 1.36 0.36 1.91
CA SER A 27 2.26 -0.80 2.04
C SER A 27 3.27 -0.65 3.18
N GLY A 28 3.31 0.50 3.86
CA GLY A 28 4.31 0.80 4.90
C GLY A 28 5.74 0.95 4.37
N LEU A 29 5.92 1.17 3.07
CA LEU A 29 7.22 1.24 2.40
C LEU A 29 7.53 2.67 1.95
N THR A 30 8.82 2.97 1.76
CA THR A 30 9.22 4.20 1.09
C THR A 30 8.80 4.17 -0.38
N ILE A 31 8.63 5.35 -1.00
CA ILE A 31 8.22 5.45 -2.41
C ILE A 31 9.17 4.68 -3.35
N GLY A 32 10.48 4.75 -3.10
CA GLY A 32 11.49 4.09 -3.93
C GLY A 32 11.46 2.57 -3.76
N GLU A 33 11.31 2.09 -2.53
CA GLU A 33 11.27 0.65 -2.24
C GLU A 33 9.97 0.00 -2.74
N TRP A 34 8.85 0.70 -2.58
CA TRP A 34 7.58 0.30 -3.19
C TRP A 34 7.68 0.23 -4.71
N LEU A 35 8.27 1.25 -5.35
CA LEU A 35 8.42 1.28 -6.81
C LEU A 35 9.32 0.14 -7.31
N ASN A 36 10.44 -0.11 -6.63
CA ASN A 36 11.33 -1.23 -6.95
C ASN A 36 10.58 -2.57 -6.91
N ARG A 37 9.76 -2.79 -5.89
CA ARG A 37 8.94 -4.00 -5.77
C ARG A 37 7.93 -4.13 -6.90
N VAL A 38 7.21 -3.05 -7.21
CA VAL A 38 6.22 -3.02 -8.29
C VAL A 38 6.86 -3.30 -9.65
N ILE A 39 8.03 -2.71 -9.93
CA ILE A 39 8.78 -2.96 -11.17
C ILE A 39 9.19 -4.44 -11.26
N MET A 40 9.71 -5.01 -10.17
CA MET A 40 10.08 -6.43 -10.14
C MET A 40 8.88 -7.36 -10.32
N ASP A 41 7.74 -7.04 -9.71
CA ASP A 41 6.53 -7.85 -9.80
C ASP A 41 5.92 -7.77 -11.21
N ALA A 42 5.93 -6.59 -11.84
CA ALA A 42 5.54 -6.42 -13.24
C ALA A 42 6.49 -7.19 -14.20
N ALA A 43 7.79 -7.18 -13.94
CA ALA A 43 8.77 -7.92 -14.74
C ALA A 43 8.58 -9.44 -14.63
N LYS A 44 8.21 -9.96 -13.45
CA LYS A 44 7.87 -11.39 -13.30
C LYS A 44 6.61 -11.77 -14.07
N GLN A 45 5.62 -10.89 -14.09
CA GLN A 45 4.37 -11.11 -14.82
C GLN A 45 4.57 -11.08 -16.34
N SER A 46 5.43 -10.20 -16.86
CA SER A 46 5.73 -10.14 -18.29
C SER A 46 6.56 -11.34 -18.78
N VAL A 47 7.50 -11.83 -17.99
CA VAL A 47 8.30 -13.03 -18.33
C VAL A 47 7.45 -14.31 -18.33
N GLN A 48 6.41 -14.38 -17.50
CA GLN A 48 5.50 -15.54 -17.48
C GLN A 48 4.48 -15.54 -18.64
N GLY A 49 4.23 -14.38 -19.27
CA GLY A 49 3.29 -14.24 -20.39
C GLY A 49 3.94 -14.18 -21.78
N GLN A 50 5.27 -14.15 -21.86
CA GLN A 50 5.98 -13.98 -23.13
C GLN A 50 6.89 -15.19 -23.37
N GLU A 51 6.30 -16.21 -23.99
CA GLU A 51 7.05 -17.16 -24.80
C GLU A 51 7.86 -16.34 -25.80
N LEU A 52 9.17 -16.23 -25.55
CA LEU A 52 10.10 -15.51 -26.41
C LEU A 52 10.14 -16.25 -27.75
N THR A 53 9.31 -15.87 -28.72
CA THR A 53 9.65 -16.10 -30.11
C THR A 53 10.87 -15.24 -30.39
N PRO A 54 12.08 -15.80 -30.58
CA PRO A 54 13.17 -14.99 -31.10
C PRO A 54 12.70 -14.44 -32.45
N VAL A 55 12.76 -13.13 -32.62
CA VAL A 55 12.65 -12.50 -33.94
C VAL A 55 13.78 -13.11 -34.78
N ASN A 56 13.40 -14.13 -35.54
CA ASN A 56 14.21 -14.77 -36.55
C ASN A 56 14.30 -13.78 -37.70
N ASN A 57 15.30 -12.90 -37.63
CA ASN A 57 15.69 -12.04 -38.74
C ASN A 57 16.37 -12.93 -39.80
N GLN A 58 15.57 -13.81 -40.44
CA GLN A 58 15.98 -14.57 -41.61
C GLN A 58 15.99 -13.62 -42.80
N LEU A 59 17.15 -12.98 -42.97
CA LEU A 59 17.56 -12.39 -44.23
C LEU A 59 17.81 -13.54 -45.23
N PRO A 60 17.28 -13.51 -46.46
CA PRO A 60 17.49 -14.59 -47.42
C PRO A 60 18.97 -14.64 -47.83
N ALA A 61 19.55 -15.83 -47.71
CA ALA A 61 20.92 -16.13 -48.08
C ALA A 61 21.15 -15.93 -49.58
N ALA A 62 22.11 -15.08 -49.94
CA ALA A 62 22.77 -15.07 -51.24
C ALA A 62 24.27 -15.39 -51.03
N PRO A 63 24.90 -16.19 -51.91
CA PRO A 63 26.23 -16.74 -51.65
C PRO A 63 27.35 -15.82 -52.14
N GLY A 64 28.46 -15.80 -51.39
CA GLY A 64 29.81 -15.51 -51.88
C GLY A 64 30.13 -14.03 -52.16
N ASN A 65 30.90 -13.41 -51.25
CA ASN A 65 32.15 -12.73 -51.60
C ASN A 65 32.82 -12.13 -50.34
N GLU A 66 33.96 -12.72 -50.01
CA GLU A 66 35.25 -12.11 -49.64
C GLU A 66 35.21 -10.75 -48.91
N ALA A 67 35.77 -10.77 -47.70
CA ALA A 67 35.91 -9.63 -46.80
C ALA A 67 36.61 -8.41 -47.46
N SER A 68 35.83 -7.43 -47.90
CA SER A 68 36.31 -6.06 -48.06
C SER A 68 36.35 -5.40 -46.68
N ALA A 69 37.56 -5.28 -46.12
CA ALA A 69 37.83 -4.34 -45.05
C ALA A 69 37.54 -2.93 -45.57
N VAL A 70 36.41 -2.35 -45.16
CA VAL A 70 36.11 -0.93 -45.40
C VAL A 70 37.25 -0.12 -44.79
N PRO A 71 37.99 0.69 -45.57
CA PRO A 71 39.08 1.48 -45.02
C PRO A 71 38.50 2.46 -43.98
N LEU A 72 39.13 2.56 -42.82
CA LEU A 72 38.69 3.40 -41.68
C LEU A 72 38.35 4.85 -42.08
N ASN A 73 38.93 5.34 -43.17
CA ASN A 73 38.71 6.67 -43.72
C ASN A 73 37.29 6.85 -44.30
N GLU A 74 36.72 5.82 -44.91
CA GLU A 74 35.32 5.84 -45.39
C GLU A 74 34.34 5.85 -44.23
N LEU A 75 34.60 5.08 -43.17
CA LEU A 75 33.78 5.09 -41.95
C LEU A 75 33.81 6.46 -41.26
N THR A 76 34.97 7.10 -41.25
CA THR A 76 35.13 8.45 -40.68
C THR A 76 34.33 9.48 -41.47
N GLY A 77 34.35 9.38 -42.80
CA GLY A 77 33.54 10.22 -43.68
C GLY A 77 32.03 10.01 -43.49
N VAL A 78 31.58 8.77 -43.34
CA VAL A 78 30.17 8.44 -43.07
C VAL A 78 29.73 8.97 -41.71
N ILE A 79 30.56 8.84 -40.67
CA ILE A 79 30.25 9.36 -39.32
C ILE A 79 30.13 10.89 -39.34
N ALA A 80 31.02 11.59 -40.05
CA ALA A 80 30.95 13.04 -40.19
C ALA A 80 29.68 13.47 -40.95
N ALA A 81 29.36 12.81 -42.05
CA ALA A 81 28.16 13.08 -42.83
C ALA A 81 26.86 12.80 -42.04
N LEU A 82 26.84 11.73 -41.23
CA LEU A 82 25.70 11.39 -40.39
C LEU A 82 25.54 12.39 -39.22
N SER A 83 26.64 12.84 -38.63
CA SER A 83 26.63 13.88 -37.59
C SER A 83 26.10 15.20 -38.15
N GLU A 84 26.51 15.59 -39.36
CA GLU A 84 26.01 16.80 -40.02
C GLU A 84 24.52 16.67 -40.40
N LEU A 85 24.07 15.48 -40.79
CA LEU A 85 22.65 15.22 -41.04
C LEU A 85 21.81 15.30 -39.76
N ILE A 86 22.30 14.76 -38.64
CA ILE A 86 21.64 14.86 -37.33
C ILE A 86 21.57 16.32 -36.87
N GLN A 87 22.65 17.08 -37.04
CA GLN A 87 22.70 18.51 -36.72
C GLN A 87 21.63 19.28 -37.51
N ARG A 88 21.56 19.05 -38.83
CA ARG A 88 20.54 19.68 -39.71
C ARG A 88 19.12 19.24 -39.38
N GLN A 89 18.92 17.99 -38.97
CA GLN A 89 17.61 17.50 -38.52
C GLN A 89 17.19 18.17 -37.20
N ASN A 90 18.12 18.36 -36.26
CA ASN A 90 17.85 19.03 -35.00
C ASN A 90 17.53 20.52 -35.19
N GLU A 91 18.31 21.23 -36.00
CA GLU A 91 18.05 22.65 -36.32
C GLU A 91 16.72 22.84 -37.06
N ARG A 92 16.34 21.88 -37.91
CA ARG A 92 15.03 21.88 -38.58
C ARG A 92 13.88 21.58 -37.62
N ALA A 93 14.12 20.71 -36.63
CA ALA A 93 13.17 20.46 -35.55
C ALA A 93 12.98 21.69 -34.67
N ASP A 94 14.07 22.38 -34.30
CA ASP A 94 14.02 23.63 -33.50
C ASP A 94 13.35 24.78 -34.27
N ALA A 95 13.62 24.93 -35.56
CA ALA A 95 12.95 25.92 -36.41
C ALA A 95 11.45 25.63 -36.62
N SER A 96 11.05 24.35 -36.64
CA SER A 96 9.63 23.95 -36.70
C SER A 96 8.92 24.04 -35.34
N ALA A 97 9.65 23.91 -34.22
CA ALA A 97 9.07 23.99 -32.88
C ALA A 97 8.93 25.43 -32.35
N GLY A 98 9.69 26.38 -32.91
CA GLY A 98 9.72 27.78 -32.45
C GLY A 98 8.48 28.61 -32.79
N VAL A 99 7.71 28.23 -33.81
CA VAL A 99 6.54 29.00 -34.25
C VAL A 99 5.27 28.60 -33.49
N ASP A 100 5.13 27.33 -33.08
CA ASP A 100 3.90 26.85 -32.41
C ASP A 100 3.99 26.87 -30.87
N ARG A 101 5.19 26.76 -30.28
CA ARG A 101 5.34 26.61 -28.81
C ARG A 101 5.07 27.89 -28.03
N ALA A 102 5.45 29.05 -28.55
CA ALA A 102 5.26 30.33 -27.86
C ALA A 102 3.77 30.71 -27.77
N GLU A 103 3.02 30.54 -28.86
CA GLU A 103 1.57 30.77 -28.89
C GLU A 103 0.80 29.75 -28.02
N VAL A 104 1.24 28.49 -28.02
CA VAL A 104 0.68 27.46 -27.12
C VAL A 104 1.00 27.75 -25.65
N GLU A 105 2.19 28.25 -25.33
CA GLU A 105 2.58 28.61 -23.95
C GLU A 105 1.81 29.83 -23.45
N GLU A 106 1.60 30.84 -24.30
CA GLU A 106 0.79 32.02 -23.99
C GLU A 106 -0.69 31.68 -23.81
N THR A 107 -1.27 30.85 -24.69
CA THR A 107 -2.66 30.39 -24.57
C THR A 107 -2.86 29.43 -23.39
N MET A 108 -1.86 28.62 -23.06
CA MET A 108 -1.89 27.73 -21.89
C MET A 108 -1.77 28.54 -20.58
N GLU A 109 -0.93 29.56 -20.51
CA GLU A 109 -0.90 30.50 -19.36
C GLU A 109 -2.25 31.21 -19.20
N LEU A 110 -2.86 31.68 -20.30
CA LEU A 110 -4.18 32.33 -20.27
C LEU A 110 -5.29 31.38 -19.80
N SER A 111 -5.25 30.11 -20.20
CA SER A 111 -6.23 29.10 -19.78
C SER A 111 -6.01 28.61 -18.35
N VAL A 112 -4.77 28.62 -17.84
CA VAL A 112 -4.42 28.15 -16.50
C VAL A 112 -4.60 29.25 -15.44
N ALA A 113 -4.50 30.52 -15.83
CA ALA A 113 -4.74 31.67 -14.95
C ALA A 113 -6.06 31.61 -14.14
N PRO A 114 -7.25 31.38 -14.75
CA PRO A 114 -8.49 31.28 -13.98
C PRO A 114 -8.54 30.05 -13.06
N VAL A 115 -7.88 28.96 -13.45
CA VAL A 115 -7.79 27.76 -12.60
C VAL A 115 -6.93 28.03 -11.38
N LYS A 116 -5.76 28.66 -11.56
CA LYS A 116 -4.87 29.10 -10.46
C LYS A 116 -5.63 30.00 -9.47
N GLU A 117 -6.42 30.94 -9.98
CA GLU A 117 -7.23 31.84 -9.15
C GLU A 117 -8.34 31.09 -8.40
N SER A 118 -9.04 30.16 -9.07
CA SER A 118 -10.06 29.34 -8.43
C SER A 118 -9.51 28.42 -7.33
N VAL A 119 -8.28 27.90 -7.50
CA VAL A 119 -7.58 27.12 -6.47
C VAL A 119 -7.24 28.00 -5.27
N ARG A 120 -6.71 29.20 -5.51
CA ARG A 120 -6.41 30.17 -4.45
C ARG A 120 -7.66 30.54 -3.64
N GLN A 121 -8.78 30.75 -4.32
CA GLN A 121 -10.08 31.03 -3.66
C GLN A 121 -10.61 29.82 -2.89
N LEU A 122 -10.38 28.60 -3.39
CA LEU A 122 -10.77 27.38 -2.70
C LEU A 122 -9.93 27.15 -1.43
N GLU A 123 -8.63 27.43 -1.48
CA GLU A 123 -7.73 27.38 -0.32
C GLU A 123 -8.19 28.35 0.77
N GLU A 124 -8.45 29.61 0.41
CA GLU A 124 -8.97 30.61 1.35
C GLU A 124 -10.32 30.21 1.95
N ASN A 125 -11.20 29.59 1.15
CA ASN A 125 -12.48 29.08 1.62
C ASN A 125 -12.33 27.87 2.56
N ILE A 126 -11.38 26.96 2.28
CA ILE A 126 -11.06 25.82 3.15
C ILE A 126 -10.53 26.33 4.48
N ASP A 127 -9.59 27.28 4.48
CA ASP A 127 -9.03 27.86 5.70
C ASP A 127 -10.11 28.58 6.52
N ALA A 128 -10.95 29.39 5.87
CA ALA A 128 -12.06 30.07 6.53
C ALA A 128 -13.11 29.08 7.08
N LYS A 129 -13.41 28.00 6.35
CA LYS A 129 -14.30 26.93 6.82
C LYS A 129 -13.68 26.13 7.94
N PHE A 130 -12.36 25.90 7.92
CA PHE A 130 -11.65 25.18 8.96
C PHE A 130 -11.64 25.97 10.27
N GLU A 131 -11.40 27.28 10.21
CA GLU A 131 -11.53 28.19 11.34
C GLU A 131 -12.98 28.27 11.84
N ALA A 132 -13.96 28.39 10.94
CA ALA A 132 -15.38 28.40 11.30
C ALA A 132 -15.86 27.06 11.87
N LEU A 133 -15.21 25.94 11.53
CA LEU A 133 -15.52 24.60 12.03
C LEU A 133 -14.90 24.31 13.40
N GLN A 134 -14.31 25.29 14.09
CA GLN A 134 -14.03 25.21 15.53
C GLN A 134 -13.31 23.90 15.95
N LEU A 135 -12.29 23.49 15.21
CA LEU A 135 -11.43 22.37 15.63
C LEU A 135 -10.60 22.71 16.88
N GLY A 136 -10.51 24.00 17.24
CA GLY A 136 -9.88 24.46 18.49
C GLY A 136 -10.80 24.45 19.72
N GLU A 137 -12.09 24.79 19.57
CA GLU A 137 -12.94 25.12 20.73
C GLU A 137 -13.60 23.88 21.37
N ASN A 138 -13.88 22.84 20.58
CA ASN A 138 -14.59 21.64 21.08
C ASN A 138 -13.69 20.46 21.39
N VAL A 139 -12.46 20.42 20.86
CA VAL A 139 -11.53 19.30 21.08
C VAL A 139 -10.92 19.35 22.48
N GLY A 140 -10.54 20.54 22.96
CA GLY A 140 -10.03 20.74 24.32
C GLY A 140 -10.98 20.27 25.42
N PRO A 141 -12.23 20.77 25.49
CA PRO A 141 -13.18 20.34 26.51
C PRO A 141 -13.62 18.88 26.34
N MET A 142 -13.70 18.35 25.11
CA MET A 142 -14.00 16.94 24.89
C MET A 142 -12.89 16.04 25.45
N GLN A 143 -11.61 16.38 25.21
CA GLN A 143 -10.47 15.64 25.76
C GLN A 143 -10.40 15.72 27.29
N ALA A 144 -10.68 16.89 27.87
CA ALA A 144 -10.75 17.06 29.33
C ALA A 144 -11.86 16.19 29.94
N ARG A 145 -13.04 16.16 29.32
CA ARG A 145 -14.18 15.33 29.77
C ARG A 145 -13.91 13.84 29.61
N VAL A 146 -13.22 13.41 28.56
CA VAL A 146 -12.82 12.00 28.35
C VAL A 146 -11.85 11.57 29.44
N ARG A 147 -10.81 12.37 29.71
CA ARG A 147 -9.82 12.08 30.76
C ARG A 147 -10.47 12.02 32.15
N GLU A 148 -11.35 12.96 32.47
CA GLU A 148 -12.08 12.95 33.74
C GLU A 148 -13.00 11.73 33.86
N ALA A 149 -13.67 11.35 32.77
CA ALA A 149 -14.52 10.16 32.73
C ALA A 149 -13.71 8.87 32.90
N GLU A 150 -12.52 8.77 32.30
CA GLU A 150 -11.59 7.65 32.47
C GLU A 150 -11.10 7.52 33.91
N GLU A 151 -10.64 8.61 34.53
CA GLU A 151 -10.21 8.59 35.94
C GLU A 151 -11.36 8.22 36.89
N LYS A 152 -12.59 8.64 36.58
CA LYS A 152 -13.78 8.26 37.35
C LYS A 152 -14.15 6.78 37.14
N ALA A 153 -14.00 6.26 35.93
CA ALA A 153 -14.21 4.85 35.62
C ALA A 153 -13.17 3.96 36.31
N GLU A 154 -11.90 4.36 36.33
CA GLU A 154 -10.85 3.64 37.07
C GLU A 154 -11.11 3.62 38.57
N ARG A 155 -11.51 4.75 39.16
CA ARG A 155 -11.90 4.80 40.58
C ARG A 155 -13.09 3.90 40.88
N ALA A 156 -14.09 3.88 40.00
CA ALA A 156 -15.26 3.01 40.14
C ALA A 156 -14.85 1.53 40.04
N ASN A 157 -13.99 1.16 39.07
CA ASN A 157 -13.48 -0.21 38.92
C ASN A 157 -12.71 -0.67 40.17
N LEU A 158 -11.84 0.19 40.73
CA LEU A 158 -11.12 -0.12 41.97
C LEU A 158 -12.07 -0.29 43.16
N ALA A 159 -13.14 0.50 43.22
CA ALA A 159 -14.18 0.39 44.26
C ALA A 159 -15.04 -0.87 44.10
N MET A 160 -15.24 -1.37 42.86
CA MET A 160 -15.99 -2.59 42.58
C MET A 160 -15.16 -3.87 42.76
N ALA A 161 -13.82 -3.80 42.72
CA ALA A 161 -12.93 -4.95 42.85
C ALA A 161 -13.17 -5.84 44.10
N PRO A 162 -13.51 -5.32 45.30
CA PRO A 162 -13.86 -6.15 46.45
C PRO A 162 -15.23 -6.85 46.29
N LEU A 163 -16.18 -6.21 45.61
CA LEU A 163 -17.49 -6.78 45.33
C LEU A 163 -17.39 -7.89 44.29
N GLU A 164 -16.62 -7.69 43.22
CA GLU A 164 -16.30 -8.74 42.25
C GLU A 164 -15.69 -9.97 42.92
N ARG A 165 -14.76 -9.77 43.84
CA ARG A 165 -14.18 -10.86 44.65
C ARG A 165 -15.21 -11.59 45.51
N LYS A 166 -16.21 -10.89 46.06
CA LYS A 166 -17.30 -11.53 46.82
C LYS A 166 -18.25 -12.30 45.89
N VAL A 167 -18.63 -11.71 44.76
CA VAL A 167 -19.47 -12.35 43.74
C VAL A 167 -18.80 -13.61 43.21
N MET A 168 -17.50 -13.56 42.92
CA MET A 168 -16.73 -14.72 42.48
C MET A 168 -16.72 -15.84 43.53
N ARG A 169 -16.58 -15.51 44.82
CA ARG A 169 -16.66 -16.49 45.91
C ARG A 169 -18.05 -17.10 46.05
N LEU A 170 -19.11 -16.29 45.96
CA LEU A 170 -20.48 -16.78 46.01
C LEU A 170 -20.79 -17.68 44.81
N SER A 171 -20.32 -17.31 43.61
CA SER A 171 -20.43 -18.13 42.41
C SER A 171 -19.75 -19.49 42.61
N GLN A 172 -18.52 -19.51 43.10
CA GLN A 172 -17.80 -20.75 43.42
C GLN A 172 -18.49 -21.59 44.51
N GLN A 173 -19.11 -20.96 45.51
CA GLN A 173 -19.88 -21.67 46.55
C GLN A 173 -21.15 -22.30 45.99
N LEU A 174 -21.84 -21.58 45.10
CA LEU A 174 -23.05 -22.06 44.46
C LEU A 174 -22.75 -23.23 43.50
N GLU A 175 -21.66 -23.15 42.75
CA GLU A 175 -21.18 -24.24 41.89
C GLU A 175 -20.81 -25.49 42.71
N LYS A 176 -20.07 -25.32 43.82
CA LYS A 176 -19.78 -26.43 44.74
C LYS A 176 -21.03 -27.04 45.37
N ASN A 177 -22.01 -26.24 45.75
CA ASN A 177 -23.27 -26.74 46.30
C ASN A 177 -24.06 -27.51 45.24
N GLN A 178 -24.12 -27.01 44.00
CA GLN A 178 -24.75 -27.74 42.89
C GLN A 178 -24.04 -29.06 42.60
N GLU A 179 -22.71 -29.09 42.59
CA GLU A 179 -21.94 -30.33 42.42
C GLU A 179 -22.17 -31.34 43.56
N GLN A 180 -22.30 -30.87 44.79
CA GLN A 180 -22.64 -31.71 45.95
C GLN A 180 -24.05 -32.27 45.86
N GLU A 181 -25.03 -31.47 45.42
CA GLU A 181 -26.40 -31.94 45.19
C GLU A 181 -26.48 -32.95 44.04
N LEU A 182 -25.76 -32.70 42.95
CA LEU A 182 -25.70 -33.62 41.80
C LEU A 182 -24.99 -34.94 42.14
N SER A 183 -23.97 -34.91 43.00
CA SER A 183 -23.27 -36.12 43.46
C SER A 183 -24.05 -36.88 44.54
N ALA A 184 -24.78 -36.21 45.42
CA ALA A 184 -25.68 -36.82 46.39
C ALA A 184 -26.91 -37.48 45.72
N SER A 185 -27.33 -36.98 44.55
CA SER A 185 -28.45 -37.53 43.79
C SER A 185 -28.08 -38.70 42.88
N ARG A 186 -26.82 -39.15 42.85
CA ARG A 186 -26.44 -40.41 42.17
C ARG A 186 -26.87 -41.60 43.03
N PRO A 187 -27.87 -42.40 42.63
CA PRO A 187 -28.24 -43.58 43.40
C PRO A 187 -27.08 -44.58 43.39
N SER A 188 -26.61 -44.97 44.58
CA SER A 188 -25.69 -46.08 44.73
C SER A 188 -26.36 -47.35 44.19
N ARG A 189 -25.93 -47.80 43.01
CA ARG A 189 -26.22 -49.16 42.53
C ARG A 189 -25.42 -50.13 43.40
N SER A 190 -25.95 -50.46 44.57
CA SER A 190 -25.54 -51.65 45.31
C SER A 190 -25.96 -52.88 44.49
N PRO A 191 -25.04 -53.80 44.15
CA PRO A 191 -25.42 -55.07 43.54
C PRO A 191 -26.20 -55.87 44.59
N ARG A 192 -27.50 -56.03 44.38
CA ARG A 192 -28.36 -56.84 45.24
C ARG A 192 -27.98 -58.32 45.12
N ARG A 193 -27.63 -58.91 46.26
CA ARG A 193 -28.03 -60.25 46.74
C ARG A 193 -27.79 -61.44 45.79
N GLY A 194 -26.64 -62.11 45.97
CA GLY A 194 -26.59 -63.58 45.90
C GLY A 194 -27.11 -64.16 47.22
N LEU A 195 -28.43 -64.29 47.36
CA LEU A 195 -29.11 -64.84 48.54
C LEU A 195 -30.09 -65.95 48.11
N LEU A 196 -29.63 -66.83 47.23
CA LEU A 196 -30.31 -68.06 46.81
C LEU A 196 -29.27 -69.21 46.73
N SER A 197 -28.68 -69.59 47.86
CA SER A 197 -27.84 -70.82 47.92
C SER A 197 -28.04 -71.64 49.19
N ARG A 198 -29.14 -71.43 49.92
CA ARG A 198 -29.50 -72.24 51.08
C ARG A 198 -31.01 -72.35 51.18
N LEU A 199 -31.55 -73.30 50.43
CA LEU A 199 -32.79 -74.09 50.64
C LEU A 199 -33.18 -74.61 49.25
N PHE A 200 -33.51 -75.91 49.13
CA PHE A 200 -33.62 -76.74 47.92
C PHE A 200 -32.24 -77.22 47.43
N GLY A 201 -31.72 -78.38 47.89
CA GLY A 201 -32.15 -79.77 47.56
C GLY A 201 -31.11 -80.33 46.58
N ASP A 202 -30.51 -81.51 46.65
CA ASP A 202 -30.73 -82.81 47.31
C ASP A 202 -29.34 -83.40 47.60
#